data_AF-A0A4P9YX30-F1
#
_entry.id   AF-A0A4P9YX30-F1
#
_cell.length_a   1.000
_cell.length_b   1.000
_cell.length_c   1.000
_cell.angle_alpha   90.00
_cell.angle_beta   90.00
_cell.angle_gamma   90.00
#
_symmetry.space_group_name_H-M   'P 1'
#
loop_
_entity.id
_entity.type
_entity.pdbx_description
1 polymer ?
#
loop_
_entity_poly.entity_id
_entity_poly.type
_entity_poly.pdbx_seq_one_letter_code
_entity_poly.pdbx_strand_id
1 'polypeptide(L)' 'TAQEQLESLKVAWDTTSPLCQLQHYLYNLVHPSEVHLYQCPPNQNETLWRQAQRDNPDPSCLVPVLAVGF' A
#
# COMPACT_ATOMS: atom_id res chain seq x y z
N THR A 1 -13.01 -25.80 5.55
CA THR A 1 -12.53 -26.72 6.59
C THR A 1 -11.62 -25.97 7.55
N ALA A 2 -11.32 -26.51 8.74
CA ALA A 2 -10.42 -25.84 9.69
C ALA A 2 -9.01 -25.57 9.10
N GLN A 3 -8.54 -26.45 8.22
CA GLN A 3 -7.25 -26.31 7.53
C GLN A 3 -7.24 -25.09 6.59
N GLU A 4 -8.30 -24.88 5.81
CA GLU A 4 -8.43 -23.71 4.92
C GLU A 4 -8.44 -22.39 5.70
N GLN A 5 -9.06 -22.39 6.89
CA GLN A 5 -9.08 -21.21 7.76
C GLN A 5 -7.68 -20.89 8.31
N LEU A 6 -6.92 -21.91 8.71
CA LEU A 6 -5.55 -21.74 9.18
C LEU A 6 -4.62 -21.22 8.07
N GLU A 7 -4.72 -21.77 6.86
CA GLU A 7 -3.93 -21.27 5.73
C GLU A 7 -4.32 -19.84 5.35
N SER A 8 -5.61 -19.52 5.37
CA SER A 8 -6.08 -18.14 5.15
C SER A 8 -5.53 -17.17 6.19
N LEU A 9 -5.49 -17.59 7.47
CA LEU A 9 -4.92 -16.78 8.54
C LEU A 9 -3.40 -16.61 8.38
N LYS A 10 -2.67 -17.67 8.01
CA LYS A 10 -1.24 -17.57 7.71
C LYS A 10 -0.97 -16.57 6.59
N VAL A 11 -1.72 -16.66 5.50
CA VAL A 11 -1.62 -15.78 4.33
C VAL A 11 -1.98 -14.32 4.67
N ALA A 12 -2.93 -14.10 5.57
CA ALA A 12 -3.34 -12.77 6.02
C ALA A 12 -2.28 -12.05 6.87
N TRP A 13 -1.38 -12.79 7.52
CA TRP A 13 -0.31 -12.25 8.39
C TRP A 13 1.08 -12.31 7.75
N ASP A 14 1.22 -12.89 6.57
CA ASP A 14 2.46 -12.94 5.81
C ASP A 14 2.70 -11.61 5.07
N THR A 15 3.75 -10.87 5.42
CA THR A 15 4.06 -9.55 4.81
C THR A 15 4.53 -9.64 3.36
N THR A 16 4.88 -10.83 2.88
CA THR A 16 5.24 -11.06 1.47
C THR A 16 4.02 -11.41 0.62
N SER A 17 2.90 -11.74 1.26
CA SER A 17 1.66 -12.10 0.59
C SER A 17 0.92 -10.85 0.10
N PRO A 18 0.42 -10.82 -1.15
CA PRO A 18 -0.46 -9.75 -1.62
C PRO A 18 -1.81 -9.71 -0.88
N LEU A 19 -2.15 -10.80 -0.17
CA LEU A 19 -3.38 -10.94 0.63
C LEU A 19 -3.16 -10.58 2.11
N CYS A 20 -1.97 -10.09 2.47
CA CYS A 20 -1.69 -9.59 3.82
C CYS A 20 -2.75 -8.55 4.21
N GLN A 21 -3.35 -8.68 5.38
CA GLN A 21 -4.38 -7.75 5.84
C GLN A 21 -3.78 -6.49 6.49
N LEU A 22 -2.48 -6.47 6.74
CA LEU A 22 -1.74 -5.40 7.41
C LEU A 22 -1.14 -4.43 6.39
N GLN A 23 -1.92 -4.05 5.37
CA GLN A 23 -1.49 -3.18 4.28
C GLN A 23 -2.17 -1.81 4.39
N HIS A 24 -1.38 -0.76 4.58
CA HIS A 24 -1.89 0.60 4.71
C HIS A 24 -1.07 1.58 3.88
N TYR A 25 -1.75 2.45 3.14
CA TYR A 25 -1.09 3.60 2.51
C TYR A 25 -0.91 4.71 3.54
N LEU A 26 0.34 5.16 3.64
CA LEU A 26 0.73 6.38 4.36
C LEU A 26 1.17 7.42 3.33
N TYR A 27 1.40 8.65 3.78
CA TYR A 27 1.78 9.76 2.92
C TYR A 27 3.14 10.30 3.33
N ASN A 28 4.13 10.10 2.47
CA ASN A 28 5.47 10.59 2.70
C ASN A 28 5.62 12.00 2.13
N LEU A 29 6.31 12.88 2.88
CA LEU A 29 6.65 14.21 2.43
C LEU A 29 7.83 14.16 1.46
N VAL A 30 7.67 14.81 0.31
CA VAL A 30 8.70 14.95 -0.73
C VAL A 30 8.76 16.39 -1.21
N HIS A 31 9.87 16.77 -1.85
CA HIS A 31 9.96 18.11 -2.42
C HIS A 31 8.95 18.25 -3.58
N PRO A 32 8.24 19.39 -3.72
CA PRO A 32 7.22 19.55 -4.77
C PRO A 32 7.71 19.30 -6.19
N SER A 33 8.99 19.58 -6.47
CA SER A 33 9.59 19.30 -7.78
C SER A 33 9.84 17.81 -8.05
N GLU A 34 9.72 16.94 -7.04
CA GLU A 34 10.00 15.51 -7.14
C GLU A 34 8.72 14.67 -7.20
N VAL A 35 7.57 15.21 -6.78
CA VAL A 35 6.28 14.49 -6.75
C VAL A 35 5.98 13.76 -8.05
N HIS A 36 6.19 14.41 -9.19
CA HIS A 36 5.95 13.85 -10.53
C HIS A 36 6.82 12.63 -10.88
N LEU A 37 7.89 12.36 -10.13
CA LEU A 37 8.78 11.20 -10.34
C LEU A 37 8.18 9.91 -9.74
N TYR A 38 7.21 10.03 -8.84
CA TYR A 38 6.63 8.89 -8.13
C TYR A 38 5.45 8.30 -8.90
N GLN A 39 5.52 7.00 -9.18
CA GLN A 39 4.51 6.22 -9.87
C GLN A 39 4.16 4.98 -9.05
N CYS A 40 3.05 4.31 -9.39
CA CYS A 40 2.67 3.05 -8.75
C CYS A 40 3.79 2.02 -8.90
N PRO A 41 4.35 1.50 -7.80
CA PRO A 41 5.35 0.42 -7.87
C PRO A 41 4.76 -0.85 -8.51
N PRO A 42 5.58 -1.65 -9.22
CA PRO A 42 5.10 -2.80 -10.01
C PRO A 42 4.51 -3.94 -9.16
N ASN A 43 4.86 -3.99 -7.88
CA ASN A 43 4.38 -4.99 -6.93
C ASN A 43 3.16 -4.54 -6.12
N GLN A 44 2.55 -3.40 -6.46
CA GLN A 44 1.40 -2.85 -5.75
C GLN A 44 0.13 -2.91 -6.61
N ASN A 45 -1.01 -3.00 -5.93
CA ASN A 45 -2.30 -2.97 -6.61
C ASN A 45 -2.59 -1.55 -7.12
N GLU A 46 -2.65 -1.39 -8.44
CA GLU A 46 -2.87 -0.10 -9.10
C GLU A 46 -4.19 0.57 -8.68
N THR A 47 -5.24 -0.21 -8.40
CA THR A 47 -6.54 0.34 -7.97
C THR A 47 -6.43 0.99 -6.59
N LEU A 48 -5.75 0.33 -5.66
CA LEU A 48 -5.53 0.87 -4.31
C LEU A 48 -4.57 2.06 -4.32
N TRP A 49 -3.53 2.02 -5.16
CA TRP A 49 -2.63 3.15 -5.38
C TRP A 49 -3.39 4.39 -5.87
N ARG A 50 -4.23 4.23 -6.91
CA ARG A 50 -5.05 5.32 -7.44
C ARG A 50 -6.04 5.86 -6.40
N GLN A 51 -6.57 5.02 -5.52
CA GLN A 51 -7.42 5.46 -4.41
C GLN A 51 -6.60 6.28 -3.40
N ALA A 52 -5.41 5.82 -2.99
CA ALA A 52 -4.53 6.58 -2.12
C ALA A 52 -4.11 7.93 -2.72
N GLN A 53 -3.89 8.00 -4.04
CA GLN A 53 -3.65 9.29 -4.70
C GLN A 53 -4.86 10.24 -4.62
N ARG A 54 -6.10 9.72 -4.69
CA ARG A 54 -7.33 10.53 -4.55
C ARG A 54 -7.56 10.99 -3.11
N ASP A 55 -7.25 10.13 -2.14
CA ASP A 55 -7.44 10.40 -0.71
C ASP A 55 -6.27 11.18 -0.09
N ASN A 56 -5.28 11.54 -0.90
CA ASN A 56 -4.10 12.27 -0.47
C ASN A 56 -4.47 13.67 0.05
N PRO A 57 -4.13 14.00 1.32
CA PRO A 57 -4.50 15.29 1.90
C PRO A 57 -3.76 16.49 1.28
N ASP A 58 -2.58 16.27 0.68
CA ASP A 58 -1.84 17.33 -0.04
C ASP A 58 -1.00 16.73 -1.20
N PRO A 59 -1.57 16.57 -2.40
CA PRO A 59 -0.85 16.01 -3.54
C PRO A 59 0.27 16.92 -4.09
N SER A 60 0.46 18.13 -3.56
CA SER A 60 1.55 19.02 -3.99
C SER A 60 2.90 18.66 -3.36
N CYS A 61 2.90 17.94 -2.24
CA CYS A 61 4.12 17.56 -1.53
C CYS A 61 4.05 16.20 -0.82
N LEU A 62 2.91 15.51 -0.83
CA LEU A 62 2.77 14.18 -0.26
C LEU A 62 2.61 13.13 -1.36
N VAL A 63 3.26 11.97 -1.19
CA VAL A 63 3.14 10.82 -2.09
C VAL A 63 2.74 9.56 -1.31
N PRO A 64 1.86 8.71 -1.86
CA PRO A 64 1.49 7.45 -1.22
C PRO A 64 2.70 6.52 -1.07
N VAL A 65 2.83 5.88 0.09
CA VAL A 65 3.77 4.80 0.35
C VAL A 65 3.03 3.65 1.02
N LEU A 66 3.22 2.43 0.53
CA LEU A 66 2.60 1.24 1.11
C LEU A 66 3.45 0.76 2.30
N ALA A 67 2.85 0.77 3.49
CA ALA A 67 3.38 0.09 4.66
C ALA A 67 2.74 -1.30 4.77
N VAL A 68 3.55 -2.32 5.03
CA VAL A 68 3.10 -3.71 5.19
C VAL A 68 3.64 -4.29 6.50
N GLY A 69 2.76 -4.76 7.38
CA GLY A 69 3.12 -5.29 8.69
C GLY A 69 2.97 -4.29 9.83
N PHE A 70 3.73 -4.48 10.91
CA PHE A 70 3.80 -3.63 12.11
C PHE A 70 5.17 -2.98 12.26
#